data_AF-A0A831NN11-F1
#
_entry.id   AF-A0A831NN11-F1
#
_cell.length_a   1.000
_cell.length_b   1.000
_cell.length_c   1.000
_cell.angle_alpha   90.00
_cell.angle_beta   90.00
_cell.angle_gamma   90.00
#
_symmetry.space_group_name_H-M   'P 1'
#
loop_
_entity.id
_entity.type
_entity.pdbx_description
1 polymer ?
#
loop_
_entity_poly.entity_id
_entity_poly.type
_entity_poly.pdbx_seq_one_letter_code
_entity_poly.pdbx_strand_id
1 'polypeptide(L)'
;MRIQIINGPNINLLGKREPSIYGAESFESYLEKLKEWYPSVEFAYYQSNVEGELINKIHETGFSYDGIVLNAGAYTHTSIALQDAIRAVTSPVVEVHISNVHRREEFRHKSMISCAC
;
A
#
# COMPACT_ATOMS: atom_id res chain seq x y z
N MET A 1 16.04 2.42 -10.30
CA MET A 1 15.26 2.74 -9.08
C MET A 1 14.40 1.53 -8.77
N ARG A 2 14.39 1.03 -7.54
CA ARG A 2 13.62 -0.13 -7.07
C ARG A 2 12.52 0.34 -6.13
N ILE A 3 11.26 0.10 -6.51
CA ILE A 3 10.09 0.49 -5.74
C ILE A 3 9.31 -0.76 -5.34
N GLN A 4 9.05 -0.91 -4.04
CA GLN A 4 8.19 -1.98 -3.52
C GLN A 4 6.78 -1.44 -3.35
N ILE A 5 5.80 -2.06 -3.99
CA ILE A 5 4.38 -1.78 -3.76
C ILE A 5 3.84 -2.81 -2.77
N ILE A 6 3.28 -2.35 -1.65
CA ILE A 6 2.70 -3.18 -0.61
C ILE A 6 1.22 -2.85 -0.48
N ASN A 7 0.37 -3.86 -0.69
CA ASN A 7 -1.08 -3.75 -0.56
C ASN A 7 -1.57 -4.56 0.64
N GLY A 8 -2.32 -3.91 1.51
CA GLY A 8 -2.88 -4.48 2.71
C GLY A 8 -4.21 -5.22 2.46
N PRO A 9 -5.03 -5.37 3.51
CA PRO A 9 -6.18 -6.24 3.48
C PRO A 9 -7.25 -5.79 2.49
N ASN A 10 -7.89 -6.77 1.84
CA ASN A 10 -8.98 -6.65 0.87
C ASN A 10 -8.64 -5.99 -0.47
N ILE A 11 -7.40 -5.50 -0.66
CA ILE A 11 -6.99 -4.89 -1.93
C ILE A 11 -6.91 -5.93 -3.07
N ASN A 12 -6.68 -7.20 -2.74
CA ASN A 12 -6.80 -8.32 -3.69
C ASN A 12 -8.21 -8.50 -4.28
N LEU A 13 -9.23 -7.83 -3.73
CA LEU A 13 -10.60 -7.89 -4.22
C LEU A 13 -10.97 -6.74 -5.18
N LEU A 14 -10.01 -5.89 -5.55
CA LEU A 14 -10.20 -4.87 -6.59
C LEU A 14 -10.68 -5.49 -7.90
N GLY A 15 -11.57 -4.78 -8.60
CA GLY A 15 -12.22 -5.26 -9.82
C GLY A 15 -13.36 -6.26 -9.59
N LYS A 16 -13.50 -6.84 -8.40
CA LYS A 16 -14.59 -7.80 -8.07
C LYS A 16 -15.67 -7.20 -7.15
N ARG A 17 -15.30 -6.24 -6.30
CA ARG A 17 -16.18 -5.61 -5.31
C ARG A 17 -16.43 -4.15 -5.64
N GLU A 18 -17.70 -3.73 -5.57
CA GLU A 18 -18.13 -2.33 -5.73
C GLU A 18 -17.44 -1.60 -6.92
N PRO A 19 -17.53 -2.14 -8.15
CA PRO A 19 -16.77 -1.62 -9.30
C PRO A 19 -17.09 -0.16 -9.64
N SER A 20 -18.25 0.35 -9.23
CA SER A 20 -18.60 1.78 -9.35
C SER A 20 -17.74 2.70 -8.48
N ILE A 21 -17.12 2.18 -7.42
CA ILE A 21 -16.29 2.93 -6.47
C ILE A 21 -14.79 2.72 -6.77
N TYR A 22 -14.40 1.48 -7.09
CA TYR A 22 -12.98 1.10 -7.20
C TYR A 22 -12.50 0.81 -8.64
N GLY A 23 -13.40 0.83 -9.61
CA GLY A 23 -13.13 0.39 -10.98
C GLY A 23 -13.21 -1.13 -11.15
N ALA A 24 -13.22 -1.57 -12.40
CA ALA A 24 -13.31 -3.00 -12.78
C ALA A 24 -11.93 -3.66 -12.98
N GLU A 25 -10.86 -2.88 -12.92
CA GLU A 25 -9.50 -3.37 -13.17
C GLU A 25 -8.88 -3.96 -11.89
N SER A 26 -8.24 -5.13 -12.01
CA SER A 26 -7.46 -5.70 -10.89
C SER A 26 -6.14 -4.95 -10.72
N PHE A 27 -5.54 -5.02 -9.53
CA PHE A 27 -4.26 -4.36 -9.31
C PHE A 27 -3.16 -4.95 -10.20
N GLU A 28 -3.17 -6.25 -10.46
CA GLU A 28 -2.17 -6.93 -11.30
C GLU A 28 -2.22 -6.42 -12.75
N SER A 29 -3.42 -6.15 -13.30
CA SER A 29 -3.56 -5.54 -14.62
C SER A 29 -2.98 -4.12 -14.65
N TYR A 30 -3.21 -3.35 -13.58
CA TYR A 30 -2.67 -2.00 -13.45
C TYR A 30 -1.14 -2.00 -13.24
N LEU A 31 -0.59 -3.01 -12.56
CA LEU A 31 0.85 -3.16 -12.34
C LEU A 31 1.62 -3.32 -13.67
N GLU A 32 1.07 -4.05 -14.63
CA GLU A 32 1.70 -4.19 -15.94
C GLU A 32 1.73 -2.84 -16.69
N LYS A 33 0.65 -2.05 -16.62
CA LYS A 33 0.65 -0.68 -17.17
C LYS A 33 1.67 0.22 -16.48
N LEU A 34 1.84 0.11 -15.16
CA LEU A 34 2.87 0.86 -14.42
C LEU A 34 4.28 0.53 -14.91
N LYS A 35 4.58 -0.75 -15.12
CA LYS A 35 5.88 -1.19 -15.66
C LYS A 35 6.11 -0.66 -17.07
N GLU A 36 5.06 -0.65 -17.91
CA GLU A 36 5.13 -0.09 -19.27
C GLU A 36 5.36 1.43 -19.28
N TRP A 37 4.69 2.17 -18.38
CA TRP A 37 4.83 3.63 -18.28
C TRP A 37 6.18 4.07 -17.70
N TYR A 38 6.77 3.25 -16.83
CA TYR A 38 8.03 3.57 -16.15
C TYR A 38 9.07 2.44 -16.32
N PRO A 39 9.56 2.20 -17.55
CA PRO A 39 10.42 1.05 -17.85
C PRO A 39 11.80 1.10 -17.18
N SER A 40 12.24 2.27 -16.67
CA SER A 40 13.49 2.43 -15.91
C SER A 40 13.33 2.14 -14.41
N VAL A 41 12.11 1.85 -13.95
CA VAL A 41 11.77 1.53 -12.56
C VAL A 41 11.53 0.04 -12.43
N GLU A 42 12.21 -0.59 -11.49
CA GLU A 42 11.95 -1.97 -11.10
C GLU A 42 10.86 -1.98 -10.03
N PHE A 43 9.66 -2.46 -10.39
CA PHE A 43 8.57 -2.63 -9.45
C PHE A 43 8.53 -4.04 -8.88
N ALA A 44 8.57 -4.15 -7.56
CA ALA A 44 8.18 -5.34 -6.82
C ALA A 44 6.77 -5.16 -6.25
N TYR A 45 6.03 -6.26 -6.12
CA TYR A 45 4.65 -6.23 -5.63
C TYR A 45 4.44 -7.29 -4.55
N TYR A 46 3.75 -6.91 -3.49
CA TYR A 46 3.32 -7.80 -2.42
C TYR A 46 1.93 -7.40 -1.92
N GLN A 47 1.09 -8.39 -1.64
CA GLN A 47 -0.23 -8.19 -1.03
C GLN A 47 -0.43 -9.19 0.09
N SER A 48 -0.98 -8.73 1.22
CA SER A 48 -1.44 -9.64 2.26
C SER A 48 -2.62 -9.04 3.03
N ASN A 49 -3.47 -9.94 3.55
CA ASN A 49 -4.54 -9.60 4.50
C ASN A 49 -4.05 -9.64 5.96
N VAL A 50 -2.85 -10.18 6.21
CA VAL A 50 -2.30 -10.40 7.55
C VAL A 50 -1.36 -9.26 7.91
N GLU A 51 -1.64 -8.55 9.00
CA GLU A 51 -0.86 -7.37 9.43
C GLU A 51 0.63 -7.69 9.59
N GLY A 52 0.97 -8.79 10.29
CA GLY A 52 2.34 -9.20 10.51
C GLY A 52 3.11 -9.52 9.21
N GLU A 53 2.44 -9.97 8.17
CA GLU A 53 3.07 -10.22 6.87
C GLU A 53 3.45 -8.91 6.15
N LEU A 54 2.62 -7.86 6.30
CA LEU A 54 2.95 -6.53 5.80
C LEU A 54 4.16 -5.94 6.55
N ILE A 55 4.19 -6.09 7.88
CA ILE A 55 5.34 -5.70 8.71
C ILE A 55 6.62 -6.42 8.26
N ASN A 56 6.55 -7.74 8.08
CA ASN A 56 7.68 -8.52 7.61
C ASN A 56 8.18 -8.04 6.24
N LYS A 57 7.27 -7.73 5.31
CA LYS A 57 7.65 -7.21 3.99
C LYS A 57 8.28 -5.81 4.07
N ILE A 58 7.79 -4.94 4.95
CA ILE A 58 8.42 -3.63 5.22
C ILE A 58 9.84 -3.82 5.73
N HIS A 59 10.07 -4.70 6.72
CA HIS A 59 11.41 -4.97 7.22
C HIS A 59 12.34 -5.61 6.18
N GLU A 60 11.80 -6.49 5.32
CA GLU A 60 12.55 -7.15 4.26
C GLU A 60 13.08 -6.15 3.21
N THR A 61 12.27 -5.15 2.85
CA THR A 61 12.55 -4.26 1.71
C THR A 61 13.03 -2.88 2.12
N GLY A 62 12.66 -2.41 3.31
CA GLY A 62 12.85 -1.04 3.78
C GLY A 62 14.30 -0.60 4.07
N PHE A 63 15.29 -1.48 3.86
CA PHE A 63 16.71 -1.13 3.97
C PHE A 63 17.45 -1.17 2.63
N SER A 64 16.80 -1.62 1.56
CA SER A 64 17.47 -1.86 0.26
C SER A 64 16.73 -1.31 -0.95
N TYR A 65 15.45 -0.95 -0.82
CA TYR A 65 14.67 -0.35 -1.89
C TYR A 65 14.76 1.18 -1.84
N ASP A 66 14.61 1.83 -3.00
CA ASP A 66 14.64 3.29 -3.09
C ASP A 66 13.35 3.93 -2.54
N GLY A 67 12.28 3.14 -2.41
CA GLY A 67 11.03 3.58 -1.78
C GLY A 67 9.97 2.48 -1.71
N ILE A 68 8.99 2.69 -0.83
CA ILE A 68 7.83 1.82 -0.64
C ILE A 68 6.56 2.62 -0.92
N VAL A 69 5.67 2.08 -1.76
CA VAL A 69 4.31 2.58 -1.95
C VAL A 69 3.37 1.66 -1.16
N LEU A 70 2.72 2.20 -0.14
CA LEU A 70 1.90 1.42 0.79
C LEU A 70 0.42 1.83 0.69
N ASN A 71 -0.43 0.91 0.25
CA ASN A 71 -1.87 0.98 0.52
C ASN A 71 -2.19 0.02 1.66
N ALA A 72 -2.24 0.51 2.90
CA ALA A 72 -2.47 -0.33 4.07
C ALA A 72 -3.93 -0.84 4.20
N GLY A 73 -4.81 -0.59 3.22
CA GLY A 73 -6.22 -0.95 3.31
C GLY A 73 -6.86 -0.37 4.57
N ALA A 74 -7.66 -1.15 5.29
CA ALA A 74 -8.24 -0.67 6.55
C ALA A 74 -7.22 -0.48 7.70
N TYR A 75 -6.03 -1.09 7.61
CA TYR A 75 -5.03 -1.02 8.68
C TYR A 75 -4.42 0.36 8.87
N THR A 76 -4.53 1.26 7.88
CA THR A 76 -4.15 2.67 8.10
C THR A 76 -4.88 3.28 9.30
N HIS A 77 -6.12 2.87 9.59
CA HIS A 77 -6.94 3.46 10.64
C HIS A 77 -6.73 2.80 12.02
N THR A 78 -6.04 1.67 12.07
CA THR A 78 -6.00 0.82 13.28
C THR A 78 -4.59 0.41 13.71
N SER A 79 -3.62 0.34 12.79
CA SER A 79 -2.35 -0.31 13.04
C SER A 79 -1.27 0.65 13.52
N ILE A 80 -1.05 0.67 14.84
CA ILE A 80 0.17 1.25 15.42
C ILE A 80 1.39 0.39 15.09
N ALA A 81 1.22 -0.93 14.94
CA ALA A 81 2.32 -1.83 14.60
C ALA A 81 2.93 -1.53 13.22
N LEU A 82 2.11 -1.19 12.22
CA LEU A 82 2.61 -0.71 10.93
C LEU A 82 3.27 0.66 11.03
N GLN A 83 2.74 1.58 11.85
CA GLN A 83 3.38 2.88 12.08
C GLN A 83 4.82 2.70 12.59
N ASP A 84 5.03 1.82 13.56
CA ASP A 84 6.34 1.56 14.13
C ASP A 84 7.27 0.83 13.15
N ALA A 85 6.74 -0.11 12.37
CA ALA A 85 7.50 -0.79 11.31
C ALA A 85 8.00 0.19 10.23
N ILE A 86 7.17 1.17 9.85
CA ILE A 86 7.55 2.22 8.90
C ILE A 86 8.68 3.10 9.47
N ARG A 87 8.59 3.50 10.75
CA ARG A 87 9.65 4.29 11.40
C ARG A 87 10.98 3.56 11.57
N ALA A 88 10.95 2.23 11.59
CA ALA A 88 12.13 1.40 11.81
C ALA A 88 13.00 1.22 10.57
N VAL A 89 12.50 1.56 9.38
CA VAL A 89 13.20 1.37 8.10
C VAL A 89 13.71 2.69 7.52
N THR A 90 14.67 2.61 6.59
CA THR A 90 15.32 3.80 6.00
C THR A 90 14.74 4.21 4.65
N SER A 91 14.11 3.28 3.93
CA SER A 91 13.43 3.58 2.68
C SER A 91 12.22 4.49 2.95
N PRO A 92 12.02 5.56 2.17
CA PRO A 92 10.84 6.40 2.30
C PRO A 92 9.58 5.61 1.97
N VAL A 93 8.51 5.83 2.74
CA VAL A 93 7.21 5.16 2.54
C VAL A 93 6.17 6.19 2.15
N VAL A 94 5.46 5.96 1.04
CA VAL A 94 4.35 6.82 0.62
C VAL A 94 3.04 6.07 0.81
N GLU A 95 2.17 6.59 1.69
CA GLU A 95 0.83 6.06 1.87
C GLU A 95 -0.07 6.48 0.70
N VAL A 96 -0.82 5.52 0.13
CA VAL A 96 -1.77 5.75 -0.96
C VAL A 96 -3.12 5.09 -0.70
N HIS A 97 -4.19 5.74 -1.19
CA HIS A 97 -5.56 5.24 -1.15
C HIS A 97 -6.21 5.37 -2.52
N ILE A 98 -6.95 4.35 -2.94
CA ILE A 98 -7.64 4.34 -4.24
C ILE A 98 -8.87 5.27 -4.22
N SER A 99 -9.62 5.26 -3.12
CA SER A 99 -10.77 6.14 -2.92
C SER A 99 -10.42 7.32 -2.03
N ASN A 100 -11.14 8.43 -2.17
CA ASN A 100 -11.05 9.55 -1.23
C ASN A 100 -11.62 9.15 0.14
N VAL A 101 -10.74 8.82 1.10
CA VAL A 101 -11.11 8.40 2.46
C VAL A 101 -11.82 9.47 3.28
N HIS A 102 -11.60 10.76 2.98
CA HIS A 102 -12.26 11.88 3.66
C HIS A 102 -13.72 12.10 3.23
N ARG A 103 -14.14 11.51 2.10
CA ARG A 103 -15.55 11.51 1.67
C ARG A 103 -16.34 10.31 2.18
N ARG A 104 -15.71 9.47 3.01
CA ARG A 104 -16.28 8.24 3.55
C ARG A 104 -16.59 8.41 5.03
N GLU A 105 -16.88 7.29 5.71
CA GLU A 105 -17.21 7.24 7.13
C GLU A 105 -16.12 7.88 8.00
N GLU A 106 -16.50 8.53 9.10
CA GLU A 106 -15.61 9.31 9.97
C GLU A 106 -14.38 8.52 10.46
N PHE A 107 -14.55 7.22 10.76
CA PHE A 107 -13.45 6.37 11.19
C PHE A 107 -12.35 6.20 10.14
N ARG A 108 -12.58 6.58 8.88
CA ARG A 108 -11.59 6.55 7.79
C ARG A 108 -10.82 7.86 7.63
N HIS A 109 -11.19 8.90 8.36
CA HIS A 109 -10.58 10.23 8.18
C HIS A 109 -9.22 10.33 8.87
N LYS A 110 -8.95 9.45 9.84
CA LYS A 110 -7.69 9.41 10.58
C LYS A 110 -6.84 8.23 10.12
N SER A 111 -5.64 8.53 9.65
CA SER A 111 -4.57 7.54 9.47
C SER A 111 -3.68 7.53 10.72
N MET A 112 -3.37 6.34 11.21
CA MET A 112 -2.37 6.09 12.25
C MET A 112 -0.97 6.06 11.64
N ILE A 113 -0.83 5.70 10.37
CA ILE A 113 0.48 5.51 9.73
C ILE A 113 1.00 6.76 9.02
N SER A 114 0.15 7.72 8.64
CA SER A 114 0.53 8.89 7.82
C SER A 114 1.59 9.77 8.46
N CYS A 115 1.70 9.78 9.80
CA CYS A 115 2.72 10.53 10.52
C CYS A 115 4.08 9.81 10.62
N ALA A 116 4.19 8.62 10.06
CA ALA A 116 5.44 7.85 9.93
C ALA A 116 5.92 7.76 8.47
N CYS A 117 5.03 8.00 7.51
CA CYS A 117 5.31 8.01 6.07
C CYS A 117 6.07 9.29 5.65
#